data_AF-A0A831XB71-F1
#
_entry.id   AF-A0A831XB71-F1
#
_cell.length_a   1.000
_cell.length_b   1.000
_cell.length_c   1.000
_cell.angle_alpha   90.00
_cell.angle_beta   90.00
_cell.angle_gamma   90.00
#
_symmetry.space_group_name_H-M   'P 1'
#
loop_
_entity.id
_entity.type
_entity.pdbx_description
1 polymer ?
#
loop_
_entity_poly.entity_id
_entity_poly.type
_entity_poly.pdbx_seq_one_letter_code
_entity_poly.pdbx_strand_id
1 'polypeptide(L)' 'MNAGGIGYYGKSLATSPRRDLSANYVRLTAEIGHYADDGVDIMIQNGWLEQPPQAVDRDQLSKGK' A
#
# COMPACT_ATOMS: atom_id res chain seq x y z
N MET A 1 -11.86 -4.96 -4.86
CA MET A 1 -10.49 -5.06 -4.31
C MET A 1 -10.37 -4.04 -3.20
N ASN A 2 -10.50 -4.49 -1.94
CA ASN A 2 -10.78 -3.61 -0.82
C ASN A 2 -9.48 -3.03 -0.24
N ALA A 3 -8.94 -1.96 -0.84
CA ALA A 3 -7.89 -1.16 -0.18
C ALA A 3 -8.32 -0.72 1.23
N GLY A 4 -9.62 -0.56 1.47
CA GLY A 4 -10.19 -0.34 2.81
C GLY A 4 -10.00 -1.51 3.79
N GLY A 5 -9.81 -2.74 3.32
CA GLY A 5 -9.66 -3.95 4.16
C GLY A 5 -8.43 -3.90 5.07
N ILE A 6 -7.28 -3.46 4.54
CA ILE A 6 -6.07 -3.25 5.35
C ILE A 6 -6.30 -2.20 6.44
N GLY A 7 -6.95 -1.08 6.07
CA GLY A 7 -7.29 -0.01 7.01
C GLY A 7 -8.22 -0.48 8.13
N TYR A 8 -9.22 -1.31 7.80
CA TYR A 8 -10.09 -1.91 8.81
C TYR A 8 -9.35 -2.86 9.74
N TYR A 9 -8.48 -3.74 9.23
CA TYR A 9 -7.67 -4.62 10.10
C TYR A 9 -6.68 -3.85 10.97
N GLY A 10 -6.06 -2.78 10.44
CA GLY A 10 -5.22 -1.88 11.23
C GLY A 10 -6.00 -1.19 12.34
N LYS A 11 -7.22 -0.71 12.05
CA LYS A 11 -8.09 -0.11 13.06
C LYS A 11 -8.55 -1.14 14.09
N SER A 12 -8.97 -2.33 13.67
CA SER A 12 -9.35 -3.42 14.57
C SER A 12 -8.19 -3.88 15.45
N LEU A 13 -6.96 -3.91 14.92
CA LEU A 13 -5.76 -4.22 15.70
C LEU A 13 -5.49 -3.15 16.76
N ALA A 14 -5.68 -1.87 16.44
CA ALA A 14 -5.46 -0.76 17.37
C ALA A 14 -6.54 -0.68 18.48
N THR A 15 -7.80 -1.00 18.16
CA THR A 15 -8.91 -0.85 19.12
C THR A 15 -9.28 -2.14 19.85
N SER A 16 -8.78 -3.30 19.42
CA SER A 16 -9.11 -4.60 20.03
C SER A 16 -8.04 -5.04 21.04
N PRO A 17 -8.38 -5.23 22.33
CA PRO A 17 -7.44 -5.76 23.32
C PRO A 17 -7.22 -7.29 23.20
N ARG A 18 -7.92 -7.95 22.27
CA ARG A 18 -7.91 -9.40 22.09
C ARG A 18 -6.64 -9.88 21.38
N ARG A 19 -5.66 -10.36 22.15
CA ARG A 19 -4.35 -10.83 21.65
C ARG A 19 -4.45 -12.02 20.68
N ASP A 20 -5.45 -12.89 20.84
CA ASP A 20 -5.74 -14.01 19.96
C ASP A 20 -6.09 -13.57 18.52
N LEU A 21 -6.64 -12.37 18.38
CA LEU A 21 -7.00 -11.81 17.08
C LEU A 21 -5.87 -10.98 16.46
N SER A 22 -4.94 -10.44 17.27
CA SER A 22 -3.85 -9.60 16.78
C SER A 22 -2.99 -10.28 15.72
N ALA A 23 -2.60 -11.54 15.96
CA ALA A 23 -1.83 -12.32 14.99
C ALA A 23 -2.61 -12.56 13.67
N ASN A 24 -3.92 -12.76 13.78
CA ASN A 24 -4.78 -12.94 12.61
C ASN A 24 -4.89 -11.67 11.78
N TYR A 25 -5.08 -10.50 12.42
CA TYR A 25 -5.12 -9.22 11.70
C TYR A 25 -3.81 -8.93 10.97
N VAL A 26 -2.67 -9.17 11.62
CA VAL A 26 -1.35 -8.98 10.99
C VAL A 26 -1.17 -9.92 9.79
N ARG A 27 -1.51 -11.22 9.94
CA ARG A 27 -1.43 -12.20 8.84
C ARG A 27 -2.30 -11.77 7.65
N LEU A 28 -3.56 -11.42 7.90
CA LEU A 28 -4.50 -11.01 6.85
C LEU A 28 -4.06 -9.73 6.15
N THR A 29 -3.52 -8.75 6.89
CA THR A 29 -2.95 -7.54 6.31
C THR A 29 -1.79 -7.86 5.36
N ALA A 30 -0.90 -8.79 5.74
CA ALA A 30 0.22 -9.21 4.88
C ALA A 30 -0.27 -9.93 3.61
N GLU A 31 -1.24 -10.83 3.73
CA GLU A 31 -1.83 -11.55 2.59
C GLU A 31 -2.49 -10.59 1.58
N ILE A 32 -3.22 -9.59 2.07
CA ILE A 32 -3.81 -8.56 1.20
C ILE A 32 -2.71 -7.69 0.57
N GLY A 33 -1.63 -7.41 1.31
CA GLY A 33 -0.47 -6.68 0.80
C GLY A 33 0.18 -7.38 -0.40
N HIS A 34 0.47 -8.68 -0.27
CA HIS A 34 1.01 -9.47 -1.38
C HIS A 34 0.07 -9.53 -2.59
N TYR A 35 -1.23 -9.75 -2.34
CA TYR A 35 -2.21 -9.73 -3.43
C TYR A 35 -2.32 -8.37 -4.13
N ALA A 36 -2.18 -7.28 -3.39
CA ALA A 36 -2.16 -5.93 -3.96
C ALA A 36 -0.88 -5.68 -4.78
N ASP A 37 0.27 -6.19 -4.34
CA ASP A 37 1.55 -6.11 -5.05
C ASP A 37 1.47 -6.82 -6.41
N ASP A 38 0.96 -8.06 -6.43
CA ASP A 38 0.70 -8.80 -7.68
C ASP A 38 -0.23 -8.02 -8.62
N GLY A 39 -1.25 -7.36 -8.06
CA GLY A 39 -2.15 -6.49 -8.81
C GLY A 39 -1.45 -5.26 -9.39
N VAL A 40 -0.54 -4.64 -8.64
CA VAL A 40 0.28 -3.51 -9.09
C VAL A 40 1.19 -3.92 -10.24
N ASP A 41 1.84 -5.08 -10.14
CA ASP A 41 2.68 -5.61 -11.22
C ASP A 41 1.90 -5.81 -12.51
N ILE A 42 0.69 -6.37 -12.43
CA ILE A 42 -0.21 -6.52 -13.59
C ILE A 42 -0.59 -5.16 -14.17
N MET A 43 -0.92 -4.18 -13.32
CA MET A 43 -1.27 -2.84 -13.78
C MET A 43 -0.09 -2.14 -14.46
N ILE A 44 1.14 -2.32 -13.98
CA ILE A 44 2.36 -1.79 -14.61
C ILE A 44 2.59 -2.48 -15.96
N GLN A 45 2.55 -3.80 -16.02
CA GLN A 45 2.78 -4.58 -17.24
C GLN A 45 1.81 -4.22 -18.38
N ASN A 46 0.56 -3.91 -18.03
CA ASN A 46 -0.47 -3.52 -19.01
C ASN A 46 -0.58 -2.01 -19.24
N GLY A 47 0.24 -1.19 -18.57
CA GLY A 47 0.16 0.27 -18.66
C GLY A 47 -1.14 0.86 -18.09
N TRP A 48 -1.80 0.16 -17.18
CA TRP A 48 -3.02 0.61 -16.48
C TRP A 48 -2.72 1.48 -15.26
N LEU A 49 -1.49 1.45 -14.76
CA LEU A 49 -1.05 2.30 -13.65
C LEU A 49 -0.45 3.60 -14.19
N GLU A 50 -1.16 4.70 -14.01
CA GLU A 50 -0.63 6.04 -14.33
C GLU A 50 0.50 6.42 -13.38
N GLN A 51 1.53 7.08 -13.91
CA GLN A 51 2.57 7.67 -13.08
C GLN A 51 1.99 8.90 -12.35
N PRO A 52 1.96 8.93 -11.01
CA PRO A 52 1.52 10.12 -10.31
C PRO A 52 2.51 11.26 -10.54
N PRO A 53 2.05 12.53 -10.49
CA PRO A 53 2.92 13.69 -10.64
C PRO A 53 4.06 13.61 -9.63
N GLN A 54 5.29 13.54 -10.13
CA GLN A 54 6.48 13.51 -9.29
C GLN A 54 6.77 14.92 -8.79
N ALA A 55 7.17 15.04 -7.52
CA ALA A 55 7.74 16.29 -7.03
C ALA A 55 8.99 16.63 -7.86
N VAL A 56 9.17 17.90 -8.21
CA VAL A 56 10.30 18.31 -9.04
C VAL A 56 11.60 18.14 -8.25
N ASP A 57 12.59 17.49 -8.87
CA ASP A 57 13.93 17.34 -8.30
C ASP A 57 14.61 18.73 -8.21
N ARG A 58 14.78 19.22 -6.97
CA ARG A 58 15.36 20.54 -6.69
C ARG A 58 16.83 20.62 -7.08
N ASP A 59 17.56 19.51 -7.03
CA ASP A 59 18.98 19.47 -7.39
C ASP A 59 19.15 19.52 -8.91
N GLN A 60 18.26 18.85 -9.67
CA GLN A 60 18.21 18.99 -11.12
C GLN A 60 17.83 20.41 -11.57
N LEU A 61 16.89 21.06 -10.88
CA LEU A 61 16.53 22.47 -11.14
C LEU A 61 17.70 23.43 -10.88
N SER A 62 18.55 23.15 -9.89
CA SER A 62 19.67 24.03 -9.52
C SER A 62 20.85 23.98 -10.49
N LYS A 63 21.05 22.84 -11.18
CA LYS A 63 22.13 22.63 -12.17
C LYS A 63 21.83 23.19 -13.55
N GLY A 64 20.59 23.60 -13.80
CA GLY A 64 20.15 24.26 -15.04
C GLY A 64 20.29 25.79 -15.02
N LYS A 65 21.08 26.34 -14.09
CA LYS A 65 21.33 27.76 -13.93
C LYS A 65 22.80 28.11 -14.17
#